data_AF-W1DI38-F1
#
_entry.id   AF-W1DI38-F1
#
_cell.length_a   1.000
_cell.length_b   1.000
_cell.length_c   1.000
_cell.angle_alpha   90.00
_cell.angle_beta   90.00
_cell.angle_gamma   90.00
#
_symmetry.space_group_name_H-M   'P 1'
#
loop_
_entity.id
_entity.type
_entity.pdbx_description
1 polymer ?
#
loop_
_entity_poly.entity_id
_entity_poly.type
_entity_poly.pdbx_seq_one_letter_code
_entity_poly.pdbx_strand_id
1 'polypeptide(L)'
;MGGHGALIMALKNPGRYASVSAFAPIVNPSQVPWGKKAFTAYLGADESAWHSWDSCALMQASRPEDAVPTLIDQGDNDPFLAGQLQPAVLAEVARQKAWPLTLRIQPGYDHSYYFIASFIEDHLRFHAQHLFG
;
A
#
# COMPACT_ATOMS: atom_id res chain seq x y z
N MET A 1 -4.72 -8.43 -2.03
CA MET A 1 -3.34 -8.87 -1.68
C MET A 1 -2.26 -8.29 -2.62
N GLY A 2 -2.44 -8.22 -3.93
CA GLY A 2 -1.40 -7.69 -4.85
C GLY A 2 -0.88 -6.29 -4.50
N GLY A 3 -1.77 -5.37 -4.08
CA GLY A 3 -1.38 -4.01 -3.65
C GLY A 3 -0.44 -3.97 -2.44
N HIS A 4 -0.55 -4.94 -1.52
CA HIS A 4 0.42 -5.11 -0.44
C HIS A 4 1.81 -5.43 -1.00
N GLY A 5 1.89 -6.44 -1.88
CA GLY A 5 3.15 -6.85 -2.51
C GLY A 5 3.82 -5.72 -3.28
N ALA A 6 3.06 -4.92 -4.04
CA ALA A 6 3.61 -3.77 -4.77
C ALA A 6 4.30 -2.77 -3.83
N LEU A 7 3.64 -2.38 -2.74
CA LEU A 7 4.18 -1.44 -1.76
C LEU A 7 5.42 -2.00 -1.04
N ILE A 8 5.38 -3.27 -0.61
CA ILE A 8 6.54 -3.92 0.03
C ILE A 8 7.73 -3.96 -0.91
N MET A 9 7.52 -4.35 -2.18
CA MET A 9 8.61 -4.44 -3.14
C MET A 9 9.26 -3.08 -3.37
N ALA A 10 8.48 -2.01 -3.50
CA ALA A 10 9.01 -0.66 -3.65
C ALA A 10 9.78 -0.19 -2.41
N LEU A 11 9.21 -0.37 -1.21
CA LEU A 11 9.82 0.06 0.06
C LEU A 11 11.11 -0.70 0.40
N LYS A 12 11.19 -2.00 0.07
CA LYS A 12 12.39 -2.82 0.31
C LYS A 12 13.47 -2.65 -0.75
N ASN A 13 13.17 -1.97 -1.85
CA ASN A 13 14.08 -1.78 -2.95
C ASN A 13 14.15 -0.30 -3.40
N PRO A 14 14.59 0.63 -2.52
CA PRO A 14 14.73 2.03 -2.88
C PRO A 14 15.55 2.21 -4.16
N GLY A 15 15.10 3.11 -5.04
CA GLY A 15 15.74 3.40 -6.32
C GLY A 15 15.55 2.36 -7.43
N ARG A 16 14.95 1.18 -7.17
CA ARG A 16 14.66 0.19 -8.22
C ARG A 16 13.36 0.43 -8.98
N TYR A 17 12.42 1.17 -8.38
CA TYR A 17 11.12 1.48 -8.95
C TYR A 17 10.95 2.99 -9.05
N ALA A 18 10.53 3.48 -10.22
CA ALA A 18 10.33 4.92 -10.45
C ALA A 18 9.06 5.47 -9.77
N SER A 19 8.04 4.63 -9.62
CA SER A 19 6.80 4.92 -8.90
C SER A 19 6.10 3.62 -8.50
N VAL A 20 5.19 3.69 -7.53
CA VAL A 20 4.39 2.54 -7.08
C VAL A 20 2.93 2.95 -6.92
N SER A 21 2.00 2.07 -7.30
CA SER A 21 0.58 2.32 -7.07
C SER A 21 -0.16 1.06 -6.66
N ALA A 22 -1.32 1.22 -6.02
CA ALA A 22 -2.15 0.10 -5.59
C ALA A 22 -3.63 0.45 -5.51
N PHE A 23 -4.48 -0.53 -5.81
CA PHE A 23 -5.91 -0.52 -5.52
C PHE A 23 -6.18 -1.31 -4.24
N ALA A 24 -6.92 -0.72 -3.31
CA ALA A 24 -7.37 -1.34 -2.06
C ALA A 24 -6.28 -2.22 -1.38
N PRO A 25 -5.08 -1.68 -1.09
CA PRO A 25 -3.99 -2.45 -0.53
C PRO A 25 -4.21 -2.81 0.94
N ILE A 26 -3.70 -3.97 1.36
CA ILE A 26 -3.48 -4.28 2.78
C ILE A 26 -2.19 -3.56 3.18
N VAL A 27 -2.30 -2.44 3.88
CA VAL A 27 -1.11 -1.61 4.20
C VAL A 27 -0.44 -1.98 5.52
N ASN A 28 -1.19 -2.56 6.45
CA ASN A 28 -0.76 -2.87 7.82
C ASN A 28 -1.01 -4.34 8.17
N PRO A 29 -0.52 -5.31 7.36
CA PRO A 29 -0.82 -6.74 7.52
C PRO A 29 -0.49 -7.29 8.91
N SER A 30 0.53 -6.75 9.60
CA SER A 30 0.89 -7.18 10.95
C SER A 30 -0.21 -6.93 11.98
N GLN A 31 -1.15 -6.01 11.69
CA GLN A 31 -2.20 -5.61 12.62
C GLN A 31 -3.60 -6.09 12.25
N VAL A 32 -3.78 -6.76 11.10
CA VAL A 32 -5.11 -7.19 10.62
C VAL A 32 -5.25 -8.71 10.52
N PRO A 33 -6.47 -9.27 10.64
CA PRO A 33 -6.66 -10.73 10.72
C PRO A 33 -6.07 -11.52 9.56
N TRP A 34 -6.18 -11.03 8.31
CA TRP A 34 -5.61 -11.72 7.16
C TRP A 34 -4.08 -11.80 7.23
N GLY A 35 -3.43 -10.69 7.54
CA GLY A 35 -1.97 -10.64 7.62
C GLY A 35 -1.45 -11.42 8.82
N LYS A 36 -2.04 -11.26 10.01
CA LYS A 36 -1.68 -12.05 11.21
C LYS A 36 -1.75 -13.55 10.97
N LYS A 37 -2.85 -14.02 10.34
CA LYS A 37 -3.01 -15.45 10.00
C LYS A 37 -1.92 -15.91 9.02
N ALA A 38 -1.69 -15.15 7.95
CA ALA A 38 -0.71 -15.50 6.93
C ALA A 38 0.73 -15.48 7.47
N PHE A 39 1.10 -14.42 8.19
CA PHE A 39 2.44 -14.28 8.76
C PHE A 39 2.72 -15.30 9.86
N THR A 40 1.75 -15.62 10.71
CA THR A 40 1.91 -16.71 11.69
C THR A 40 2.23 -18.04 10.98
N ALA A 41 1.55 -18.33 9.87
CA ALA A 41 1.76 -19.57 9.12
C ALA A 41 3.10 -19.61 8.36
N TYR A 42 3.55 -18.49 7.79
CA TYR A 42 4.72 -18.46 6.91
C TYR A 42 6.02 -17.99 7.59
N LEU A 43 5.91 -17.09 8.57
CA LEU A 43 7.04 -16.43 9.24
C LEU A 43 7.16 -16.86 10.71
N GLY A 44 6.19 -17.59 11.24
CA GLY A 44 6.14 -18.02 12.64
C GLY A 44 5.48 -16.98 13.56
N ALA A 45 5.41 -17.34 14.85
CA ALA A 45 4.69 -16.56 15.87
C ALA A 45 5.45 -15.32 16.38
N ASP A 46 6.70 -15.12 15.96
CA ASP A 46 7.47 -13.93 16.31
C ASP A 46 7.02 -12.74 15.45
N GLU A 47 6.20 -11.86 16.03
CA GLU A 47 5.68 -10.68 15.33
C GLU A 47 6.77 -9.70 14.90
N SER A 48 7.96 -9.72 15.53
CA SER A 48 9.05 -8.82 15.14
C SER A 48 9.54 -9.09 13.72
N ALA A 49 9.48 -10.35 13.26
CA ALA A 49 9.83 -10.74 11.90
C ALA A 49 8.86 -10.17 10.85
N TRP A 50 7.62 -9.88 11.25
CA TRP A 50 6.55 -9.44 10.36
C TRP A 50 6.74 -7.99 9.88
N HIS A 51 7.42 -7.15 10.66
CA HIS A 51 7.69 -5.76 10.28
C HIS A 51 8.45 -5.63 8.95
N SER A 52 9.28 -6.61 8.61
CA SER A 52 9.99 -6.66 7.32
C SER A 52 9.07 -6.91 6.12
N TRP A 53 7.78 -7.17 6.36
CA TRP A 53 6.74 -7.44 5.39
C TRP A 53 5.49 -6.60 5.66
N ASP A 54 5.60 -5.45 6.31
CA ASP A 54 4.48 -4.55 6.58
C ASP A 54 4.77 -3.16 6.03
N SER A 55 3.89 -2.63 5.17
CA SER A 55 4.16 -1.38 4.45
C SER A 55 4.20 -0.18 5.39
N CYS A 56 3.36 -0.15 6.42
CA CYS A 56 3.40 0.89 7.45
C CYS A 56 4.70 0.81 8.25
N ALA A 57 5.10 -0.39 8.69
CA ALA A 57 6.35 -0.57 9.43
C ALA A 57 7.60 -0.19 8.60
N LEU A 58 7.65 -0.62 7.35
CA LEU A 58 8.75 -0.31 6.44
C LEU A 58 8.82 1.18 6.11
N MET A 59 7.69 1.83 5.83
CA MET A 59 7.65 3.28 5.57
C MET A 59 8.04 4.07 6.82
N GLN A 60 7.68 3.62 8.02
CA GLN A 60 8.13 4.28 9.25
C GLN A 60 9.66 4.21 9.40
N ALA A 61 10.26 3.06 9.08
CA ALA A 61 11.69 2.81 9.20
C ALA A 61 12.56 3.36 8.05
N SER A 62 11.95 3.81 6.96
CA SER A 62 12.66 4.29 5.76
C SER A 62 13.39 5.62 6.02
N ARG A 63 14.30 5.99 5.11
CA ARG A 63 14.94 7.30 5.10
C ARG A 63 14.26 8.21 4.07
N PRO A 64 14.39 9.54 4.19
CA PRO A 64 13.82 10.47 3.20
C PRO A 64 14.27 10.18 1.76
N GLU A 65 15.51 9.75 1.55
CA GLU A 65 16.05 9.38 0.24
C GLU A 65 15.45 8.09 -0.36
N ASP A 66 14.77 7.27 0.47
CA ASP A 66 14.10 6.05 0.02
C ASP A 66 12.71 6.32 -0.57
N ALA A 67 12.22 7.55 -0.46
CA ALA A 67 10.88 7.96 -0.88
C ALA A 67 10.67 7.74 -2.38
N VAL A 68 9.58 7.03 -2.70
CA VAL A 68 9.13 6.79 -4.07
C VAL A 68 7.71 7.35 -4.22
N PRO A 69 7.37 8.02 -5.35
CA PRO A 69 6.02 8.46 -5.63
C PRO A 69 5.03 7.30 -5.49
N THR A 70 4.02 7.49 -4.65
CA THR A 70 3.02 6.47 -4.32
C THR A 70 1.61 6.96 -4.61
N LEU A 71 0.83 6.19 -5.36
CA LEU A 71 -0.60 6.43 -5.59
C LEU A 71 -1.45 5.27 -5.05
N ILE A 72 -2.45 5.56 -4.23
CA ILE A 72 -3.41 4.57 -3.75
C ILE A 72 -4.83 5.03 -4.05
N ASP A 73 -5.62 4.13 -4.61
CA ASP A 73 -7.07 4.27 -4.72
C ASP A 73 -7.78 3.28 -3.80
N GLN A 74 -8.79 3.76 -3.09
CA GLN A 74 -9.61 2.98 -2.18
C GLN A 74 -11.08 3.32 -2.36
N GLY A 75 -11.91 2.32 -2.65
CA GLY A 75 -13.37 2.45 -2.55
C GLY A 75 -13.83 2.60 -1.10
N ASP A 76 -14.75 3.51 -0.81
CA ASP A 76 -15.28 3.71 0.55
C ASP A 76 -16.40 2.73 0.93
N ASN A 77 -16.98 2.03 -0.04
CA ASN A 77 -17.95 0.96 0.15
C ASN A 77 -17.29 -0.44 0.07
N ASP A 78 -15.96 -0.47 0.20
CA ASP A 78 -15.19 -1.70 0.27
C ASP A 78 -15.43 -2.40 1.63
N PRO A 79 -15.98 -3.63 1.65
CA PRO A 79 -16.31 -4.33 2.89
C PRO A 79 -15.08 -4.69 3.73
N PHE A 80 -13.87 -4.64 3.16
CA PHE A 80 -12.62 -4.96 3.83
C PHE A 80 -11.90 -3.72 4.38
N LEU A 81 -12.40 -2.51 4.09
CA LEU A 81 -11.74 -1.23 4.38
C LEU A 81 -11.21 -1.11 5.81
N ALA A 82 -12.10 -1.22 6.80
CA ALA A 82 -11.75 -1.03 8.21
C ALA A 82 -11.02 -2.26 8.81
N GLY A 83 -11.40 -3.46 8.36
CA GLY A 83 -10.95 -4.71 8.98
C GLY A 83 -9.62 -5.25 8.43
N GLN A 84 -9.27 -4.92 7.20
CA GLN A 84 -8.10 -5.50 6.51
C GLN A 84 -7.21 -4.46 5.83
N LEU A 85 -7.80 -3.43 5.22
CA LEU A 85 -7.05 -2.56 4.31
C LEU A 85 -6.35 -1.43 5.06
N GLN A 86 -7.11 -0.68 5.86
CA GLN A 86 -6.64 0.39 6.75
C GLN A 86 -5.77 1.48 6.09
N PRO A 87 -6.11 2.02 4.90
CA PRO A 87 -5.26 2.98 4.18
C PRO A 87 -5.01 4.29 4.95
N ALA A 88 -5.90 4.67 5.86
CA ALA A 88 -5.72 5.81 6.76
C ALA A 88 -4.47 5.67 7.66
N VAL A 89 -4.09 4.44 8.04
CA VAL A 89 -2.89 4.19 8.85
C VAL A 89 -1.64 4.51 8.03
N LEU A 90 -1.57 4.07 6.77
CA LEU A 90 -0.44 4.39 5.91
C LEU A 90 -0.39 5.89 5.56
N ALA A 91 -1.54 6.54 5.37
CA ALA A 91 -1.59 7.97 5.13
C ALA A 91 -0.98 8.78 6.28
N GLU A 92 -1.23 8.38 7.52
CA GLU A 92 -0.65 9.02 8.70
C GLU A 92 0.87 8.79 8.78
N VAL A 93 1.34 7.57 8.53
CA VAL A 93 2.79 7.28 8.44
C VAL A 93 3.44 8.11 7.33
N ALA A 94 2.84 8.15 6.14
CA ALA A 94 3.32 8.95 5.02
C ALA A 94 3.43 10.44 5.38
N ARG A 95 2.43 10.99 6.06
CA ARG A 95 2.43 12.38 6.53
C ARG A 95 3.60 12.66 7.49
N GLN A 96 3.84 11.76 8.45
CA GLN A 96 4.94 11.89 9.41
C GLN A 96 6.33 11.81 8.74
N LYS A 97 6.43 11.03 7.66
CA LYS A 97 7.66 10.81 6.90
C LYS A 97 7.85 11.79 5.74
N ALA A 98 6.90 12.73 5.54
CA ALA A 98 6.82 13.56 4.34
C ALA A 98 6.91 12.74 3.03
N TRP A 99 6.33 11.53 3.04
CA TRP A 99 6.34 10.62 1.90
C TRP A 99 5.44 11.16 0.78
N PRO A 100 5.85 11.09 -0.49
CA PRO A 100 5.05 11.54 -1.64
C PRO A 100 3.91 10.55 -1.95
N LEU A 101 2.97 10.41 -1.02
CA LEU A 101 1.78 9.57 -1.13
C LEU A 101 0.57 10.41 -1.52
N THR A 102 -0.11 9.99 -2.57
CA THR A 102 -1.48 10.43 -2.88
C THR A 102 -2.43 9.28 -2.58
N LEU A 103 -3.34 9.49 -1.62
CA LEU A 103 -4.44 8.57 -1.31
C LEU A 103 -5.76 9.18 -1.80
N ARG A 104 -6.45 8.49 -2.70
CA ARG A 104 -7.76 8.87 -3.21
C ARG A 104 -8.83 7.93 -2.65
N ILE A 105 -9.86 8.51 -2.03
CA ILE A 105 -11.06 7.79 -1.61
C ILE A 105 -12.10 7.93 -2.71
N GLN A 106 -12.62 6.81 -3.20
CA GLN A 106 -13.54 6.74 -4.32
C GLN A 106 -14.96 6.40 -3.82
N PRO A 107 -15.88 7.39 -3.79
CA PRO A 107 -17.21 7.20 -3.21
C PRO A 107 -18.06 6.17 -3.93
N GLY A 108 -18.69 5.27 -3.17
CA GLY A 108 -19.59 4.23 -3.65
C GLY A 108 -18.89 3.01 -4.27
N TYR A 109 -17.56 3.04 -4.45
CA TYR A 109 -16.82 1.94 -5.04
C TYR A 109 -16.48 0.85 -4.02
N ASP A 110 -16.45 -0.39 -4.49
CA ASP A 110 -16.21 -1.61 -3.71
C ASP A 110 -14.80 -2.18 -3.93
N HIS A 111 -14.59 -3.46 -3.62
CA HIS A 111 -13.32 -4.17 -3.81
C HIS A 111 -13.19 -4.88 -5.19
N SER A 112 -14.15 -4.69 -6.09
CA SER A 112 -14.27 -5.50 -7.31
C SER A 112 -13.35 -4.99 -8.43
N TYR A 113 -13.28 -5.78 -9.52
CA TYR A 113 -12.64 -5.32 -10.74
C TYR A 113 -13.40 -4.19 -11.44
N TYR A 114 -14.68 -3.93 -11.13
CA TYR A 114 -15.36 -2.74 -11.63
C TYR A 114 -14.72 -1.47 -11.07
N PHE A 115 -14.42 -1.45 -9.77
CA PHE A 115 -13.63 -0.38 -9.16
C PHE A 115 -12.26 -0.22 -9.81
N ILE A 116 -11.50 -1.32 -9.97
CA ILE A 116 -10.17 -1.26 -10.59
C ILE A 116 -10.26 -0.73 -12.03
N ALA A 117 -11.18 -1.25 -12.84
CA ALA A 117 -11.33 -0.86 -14.24
C ALA A 117 -11.71 0.63 -14.41
N SER A 118 -12.46 1.20 -13.46
CA SER A 118 -12.82 2.63 -13.49
C SER A 118 -11.63 3.57 -13.35
N PHE A 119 -10.53 3.15 -12.70
CA PHE A 119 -9.41 4.02 -12.35
C PHE A 119 -8.04 3.50 -12.83
N ILE A 120 -7.97 2.35 -13.50
CA ILE A 120 -6.70 1.78 -14.00
C ILE A 120 -5.99 2.71 -14.98
N GLU A 121 -6.73 3.48 -15.78
CA GLU A 121 -6.12 4.45 -16.71
C GLU A 121 -5.32 5.53 -15.97
N ASP A 122 -5.84 6.04 -14.85
CA ASP A 122 -5.14 7.03 -14.03
C ASP A 122 -3.83 6.46 -13.48
N HIS A 123 -3.84 5.21 -13.03
CA HIS A 123 -2.64 4.52 -12.53
C HIS A 123 -1.60 4.32 -13.64
N LEU A 124 -2.04 3.95 -14.85
CA LEU A 124 -1.16 3.83 -16.01
C LEU A 124 -0.51 5.19 -16.36
N ARG A 125 -1.30 6.27 -16.35
CA ARG A 125 -0.79 7.62 -16.61
C ARG A 125 0.17 8.08 -15.51
N PHE A 126 -0.15 7.82 -14.24
CA PHE A 126 0.72 8.07 -13.09
C PHE A 126 2.08 7.37 -13.27
N HIS A 127 2.08 6.08 -13.64
CA HIS A 127 3.33 5.37 -13.88
C HIS A 127 4.09 5.90 -15.10
N ALA A 128 3.41 6.19 -16.20
CA ALA A 128 4.02 6.74 -17.41
C ALA A 128 4.73 8.08 -17.13
N GLN A 129 4.13 8.95 -16.31
CA GLN A 129 4.72 10.23 -15.91
C GLN A 129 6.06 10.07 -15.20
N HIS A 130 6.22 9.04 -14.37
CA HIS A 130 7.47 8.82 -13.61
C HIS A 130 8.47 7.92 -14.35
N LEU A 131 8.04 7.20 -15.38
CA LEU A 131 8.90 6.34 -16.20
C LEU A 131 9.54 7.09 -17.36
N PHE A 132 8.84 8.07 -17.93
CA PHE A 132 9.26 8.77 -19.15
C PHE A 132 9.35 10.29 -18.99
N GLY A 133 8.81 10.85 -17.92
CA GLY A 133 8.91 12.28 -17.59
C GLY A 133 10.13 12.56 -16.73
#